data_AF-A0A9P8DK22-F1
#
_entry.id   AF-A0A9P8DK22-F1
#
_cell.length_a   1.000
_cell.length_b   1.000
_cell.length_c   1.000
_cell.angle_alpha   90.00
_cell.angle_beta   90.00
_cell.angle_gamma   90.00
#
_symmetry.space_group_name_H-M   'P 1'
#
loop_
_entity.id
_entity.type
_entity.pdbx_description
1 polymer ?
#
loop_
_entity_poly.entity_id
_entity_poly.type
_entity_poly.pdbx_seq_one_letter_code
_entity_poly.pdbx_strand_id
1 'polypeptide(L)'
;MPSDSNIHYCTQLVVPEELAEEEIRAALQENPENAINSPAIPLALAGGITPNQRLIQPINRLGFYVNKTWKNGRTIRVRFLPGTSPYVQGKVKQYANVWSKYANMHFKFVDSAPEEIRISFVKGDGSWSAFGTDCLTRPKNNATMNFGWFDDKTSDEEFSRTTIHEFGHALGCIHENCQPNADIQWNKPVVYESYKRSDGWSPEQVDFQVLKHYDRRRDGVKSTKYDRLSIMAYPIPKEFTLNGFSVPLNTHLSATDIAFISRIYPKPRKTRRLGHDNNPAYTSSSQFGVGAFTTISAASAGRGAKDHRTLIQFPESYPSAPLISAGISFMDFDNSDNPRVKSLVEAVLPSQAVLNLHSSGGGGRHDAGMSWLLCPPGDADFQCGSFTTKANNATQSISFDRVYSSSPKVVVFFSALDIDKSTPCRVKTYASNVTKNGFKLHIETWDSSKVLECGVSWVAVPANKSGIAIGPFGEDENLYVNDGLNKVGAVKFEPSFTEPPRIFLALNKLNIDRGGHTCVRISSNHVMGTQMEWRLDTWGGTSFKEAGASFIAVGV
;
A
#
# COMPACT_ATOMS: atom_id res chain seq x y z
N MET A 1 -27.54 34.37 22.00
CA MET A 1 -26.06 34.40 22.08
C MET A 1 -25.55 34.65 20.66
N PRO A 2 -24.44 35.38 20.44
CA PRO A 2 -24.13 35.92 19.13
C PRO A 2 -23.70 34.84 18.11
N SER A 3 -24.31 34.97 16.92
CA SER A 3 -24.08 34.41 15.58
C SER A 3 -23.79 32.92 15.40
N ASP A 4 -24.72 32.25 14.70
CA ASP A 4 -24.49 31.09 13.85
C ASP A 4 -23.21 31.27 13.00
N SER A 5 -22.08 30.78 13.50
CA SER A 5 -20.96 30.48 12.61
C SER A 5 -21.36 29.22 11.86
N ASN A 6 -21.85 29.37 10.62
CA ASN A 6 -22.03 28.26 9.69
C ASN A 6 -20.66 27.65 9.38
N ILE A 7 -20.23 26.72 10.24
CA ILE A 7 -19.01 25.94 10.04
C ILE A 7 -19.30 24.95 8.92
N HIS A 8 -18.56 25.06 7.82
CA HIS A 8 -18.70 24.15 6.68
C HIS A 8 -17.77 22.93 6.81
N TYR A 9 -18.33 21.74 6.61
CA TYR A 9 -17.62 20.46 6.70
C TYR A 9 -17.34 19.86 5.32
N CYS A 10 -16.28 19.07 5.22
CA CYS A 10 -15.98 18.26 4.03
C CYS A 10 -16.99 17.10 3.95
N THR A 11 -17.25 16.62 2.73
CA THR A 11 -18.07 15.44 2.48
C THR A 11 -17.18 14.37 1.87
N GLN A 12 -16.91 13.28 2.58
CA GLN A 12 -16.16 12.18 2.01
C GLN A 12 -16.97 11.50 0.89
N LEU A 13 -16.33 11.31 -0.26
CA LEU A 13 -16.96 10.69 -1.43
C LEU A 13 -16.80 9.17 -1.41
N VAL A 14 -17.91 8.44 -1.59
CA VAL A 14 -17.93 6.97 -1.61
C VAL A 14 -17.57 6.48 -3.02
N VAL A 15 -16.64 5.54 -3.12
CA VAL A 15 -16.27 4.89 -4.38
C VAL A 15 -17.22 3.70 -4.65
N PRO A 16 -17.90 3.65 -5.81
CA PRO A 16 -18.65 2.46 -6.23
C PRO A 16 -17.74 1.23 -6.40
N GLU A 17 -18.21 0.05 -5.95
CA GLU A 17 -17.43 -1.20 -5.96
C GLU A 17 -16.93 -1.61 -7.36
N GLU A 18 -17.66 -1.23 -8.41
CA GLU A 18 -17.32 -1.45 -9.82
C GLU A 18 -16.01 -0.76 -10.26
N LEU A 19 -15.58 0.32 -9.58
CA LEU A 19 -14.36 1.06 -9.91
C LEU A 19 -13.12 0.55 -9.17
N ALA A 20 -13.27 -0.37 -8.19
CA ALA A 20 -12.17 -0.78 -7.31
C ALA A 20 -10.99 -1.42 -8.09
N GLU A 21 -11.30 -2.14 -9.17
CA GLU A 21 -10.30 -2.77 -10.02
C GLU A 21 -9.51 -1.77 -10.87
N GLU A 22 -10.20 -0.81 -11.50
CA GLU A 22 -9.55 0.23 -12.29
C GLU A 22 -8.68 1.13 -11.40
N GLU A 23 -9.12 1.40 -10.17
CA GLU A 23 -8.36 2.17 -9.16
C GLU A 23 -7.07 1.46 -8.76
N ILE A 24 -7.11 0.14 -8.53
CA ILE A 24 -5.91 -0.66 -8.24
C ILE A 24 -4.92 -0.54 -9.39
N ARG A 25 -5.37 -0.70 -10.64
CA ARG A 25 -4.49 -0.61 -11.81
C ARG A 25 -3.90 0.77 -11.97
N ALA A 26 -4.72 1.82 -11.88
CA ALA A 26 -4.26 3.20 -12.02
C ALA A 26 -3.25 3.57 -10.93
N ALA A 27 -3.47 3.15 -9.69
CA ALA A 27 -2.54 3.36 -8.58
C ALA A 27 -1.19 2.66 -8.81
N LEU A 28 -1.20 1.40 -9.26
CA LEU A 28 0.02 0.64 -9.55
C LEU A 28 0.77 1.18 -10.78
N GLN A 29 0.04 1.67 -11.78
CA GLN A 29 0.63 2.28 -12.97
C GLN A 29 1.29 3.63 -12.64
N GLU A 30 0.61 4.47 -11.85
CA GLU A 30 1.16 5.76 -11.43
C GLU A 30 2.36 5.58 -10.50
N ASN A 31 2.27 4.70 -9.51
CA ASN A 31 3.34 4.41 -8.58
C ASN A 31 3.46 2.90 -8.29
N PRO A 32 4.42 2.19 -8.91
CA PRO A 32 4.63 0.76 -8.69
C PRO A 32 5.03 0.41 -7.25
N GLU A 33 5.55 1.36 -6.47
CA GLU A 33 5.80 1.17 -5.04
C GLU A 33 4.51 0.95 -4.25
N ASN A 34 3.34 1.29 -4.82
CA ASN A 34 2.06 0.92 -4.24
C ASN A 34 1.88 -0.61 -4.13
N ALA A 35 2.70 -1.41 -4.83
CA ALA A 35 2.72 -2.87 -4.75
C ALA A 35 3.46 -3.44 -3.53
N ILE A 36 4.49 -2.75 -3.00
CA ILE A 36 5.41 -3.32 -1.99
C ILE A 36 5.72 -2.38 -0.83
N ASN A 37 5.57 -1.05 -0.97
CA ASN A 37 6.25 -0.15 -0.05
C ASN A 37 5.45 0.16 1.22
N SER A 38 6.02 -0.32 2.32
CA SER A 38 6.07 0.39 3.58
C SER A 38 7.32 1.26 3.61
N PRO A 39 7.24 2.61 3.51
CA PRO A 39 8.34 3.42 4.01
C PRO A 39 8.47 3.10 5.50
N ALA A 40 9.69 2.75 5.91
CA ALA A 40 10.03 2.61 7.31
C ALA A 40 9.50 3.83 8.08
N ILE A 41 8.58 3.63 9.03
CA ILE A 41 8.26 4.60 10.08
C ILE A 41 8.44 3.94 11.45
N PRO A 42 9.56 4.17 12.16
CA PRO A 42 9.55 4.01 13.59
C PRO A 42 8.63 5.11 14.12
N LEU A 43 7.42 4.74 14.52
CA LEU A 43 6.69 5.50 15.54
C LEU A 43 7.15 4.92 16.87
N ALA A 44 8.13 5.57 17.52
CA ALA A 44 8.68 5.10 18.77
C ALA A 44 7.63 5.07 19.91
N LEU A 45 7.83 4.12 20.82
CA LEU A 45 7.05 3.66 21.97
C LEU A 45 6.77 4.70 23.07
N ALA A 46 5.61 4.56 23.74
CA ALA A 46 5.40 4.52 25.20
C ALA A 46 3.87 4.49 25.47
N GLY A 47 3.22 3.60 26.19
CA GLY A 47 3.54 2.44 27.02
C GLY A 47 2.21 1.92 27.61
N GLY A 48 2.14 0.66 28.01
CA GLY A 48 1.02 0.13 28.82
C GLY A 48 0.26 -1.05 28.20
N ILE A 49 0.43 -2.23 28.81
CA ILE A 49 -0.29 -3.48 28.54
C ILE A 49 -1.59 -3.49 29.37
N THR A 50 -2.69 -4.00 28.81
CA THR A 50 -3.53 -5.02 29.48
C THR A 50 -4.29 -5.88 28.46
N PRO A 51 -4.33 -7.22 28.63
CA PRO A 51 -5.06 -8.15 27.77
C PRO A 51 -6.43 -8.46 28.36
N ASN A 52 -7.51 -8.40 27.56
CA ASN A 52 -8.52 -9.47 27.50
C ASN A 52 -9.72 -9.13 26.59
N GLN A 53 -10.30 -10.23 26.10
CA GLN A 53 -11.66 -10.45 25.62
C GLN A 53 -11.97 -10.39 24.11
N ARG A 54 -12.81 -11.37 23.79
CA ARG A 54 -13.12 -12.03 22.52
C ARG A 54 -14.46 -11.50 21.95
N LEU A 55 -14.57 -11.63 20.62
CA LEU A 55 -15.75 -12.01 19.82
C LEU A 55 -16.86 -10.99 19.45
N ILE A 56 -16.99 -10.77 18.13
CA ILE A 56 -18.20 -10.75 17.24
C ILE A 56 -18.32 -9.53 16.28
N GLN A 57 -18.46 -9.86 14.99
CA GLN A 57 -18.69 -9.09 13.72
C GLN A 57 -20.01 -8.24 13.73
N PRO A 58 -20.32 -7.28 12.80
CA PRO A 58 -19.91 -7.17 11.39
C PRO A 58 -19.52 -5.78 10.78
N ILE A 59 -18.78 -5.85 9.65
CA ILE A 59 -18.92 -5.17 8.34
C ILE A 59 -18.60 -3.66 8.15
N ASN A 60 -17.65 -3.45 7.21
CA ASN A 60 -17.34 -2.33 6.29
C ASN A 60 -16.63 -1.00 6.71
N ARG A 61 -15.33 -1.00 6.36
CA ARG A 61 -14.53 -0.03 5.55
C ARG A 61 -14.29 1.39 6.10
N LEU A 62 -13.02 1.73 6.40
CA LEU A 62 -12.18 2.58 5.54
C LEU A 62 -10.70 2.59 5.99
N GLY A 63 -9.82 2.35 5.04
CA GLY A 63 -8.36 2.37 5.12
C GLY A 63 -7.83 2.36 3.68
N PHE A 64 -6.53 2.60 3.44
CA PHE A 64 -5.96 2.50 2.09
C PHE A 64 -6.26 1.11 1.50
N TYR A 65 -7.15 1.04 0.51
CA TYR A 65 -7.48 -0.22 -0.17
C TYR A 65 -6.35 -0.69 -1.10
N VAL A 66 -5.43 0.23 -1.37
CA VAL A 66 -4.18 0.18 -2.14
C VAL A 66 -3.41 1.40 -1.61
N ASN A 67 -2.07 1.43 -1.57
CA ASN A 67 -1.43 2.75 -1.46
C ASN A 67 -1.93 3.57 -2.66
N LYS A 68 -2.64 4.68 -2.42
CA LYS A 68 -3.19 5.56 -3.47
C LYS A 68 -2.30 6.79 -3.66
N THR A 69 -1.02 6.61 -3.39
CA THR A 69 -0.03 7.69 -3.45
C THR A 69 0.40 7.92 -4.88
N TRP A 70 0.66 9.18 -5.20
CA TRP A 70 1.26 9.59 -6.46
C TRP A 70 2.73 9.18 -6.51
N LYS A 71 3.33 9.16 -7.71
CA LYS A 71 4.78 9.01 -7.82
C LYS A 71 5.49 10.19 -7.15
N ASN A 72 6.54 9.94 -6.37
CA ASN A 72 7.30 11.03 -5.77
C ASN A 72 7.92 11.95 -6.85
N GLY A 73 7.82 13.27 -6.69
CA GLY A 73 8.24 14.26 -7.69
C GLY A 73 7.20 14.54 -8.78
N ARG A 74 6.00 13.97 -8.71
CA ARG A 74 4.96 14.11 -9.74
C ARG A 74 4.47 15.56 -9.84
N THR A 75 4.29 16.00 -11.08
CA THR A 75 3.52 17.21 -11.41
C THR A 75 2.10 16.81 -11.79
N ILE A 76 1.13 17.11 -10.95
CA ILE A 76 -0.30 16.85 -11.15
C ILE A 76 -0.91 18.04 -11.90
N ARG A 77 -1.62 17.78 -13.01
CA ARG A 77 -2.33 18.79 -13.78
C ARG A 77 -3.72 18.99 -13.22
N VAL A 78 -4.07 20.23 -12.98
CA VAL A 78 -5.32 20.63 -12.32
C VAL A 78 -6.10 21.55 -13.25
N ARG A 79 -7.37 21.24 -13.51
CA ARG A 79 -8.26 22.06 -14.33
C ARG A 79 -9.42 22.57 -13.49
N PHE A 80 -9.75 23.85 -13.63
CA PHE A 80 -11.01 24.39 -13.12
C PHE A 80 -12.12 24.16 -14.15
N LEU A 81 -13.23 23.57 -13.70
CA LEU A 81 -14.45 23.54 -14.49
C LEU A 81 -15.13 24.92 -14.42
N PRO A 82 -15.94 25.30 -15.44
CA PRO A 82 -16.69 26.55 -15.41
C PRO A 82 -17.56 26.67 -14.15
N GLY A 83 -17.77 27.89 -13.66
CA GLY A 83 -18.69 28.14 -12.53
C GLY A 83 -18.13 28.96 -11.38
N THR A 84 -16.96 29.59 -11.52
CA THR A 84 -16.41 30.48 -10.50
C THR A 84 -15.61 31.64 -11.08
N SER A 85 -15.30 32.65 -10.26
CA SER A 85 -14.53 33.83 -10.66
C SER A 85 -13.02 33.55 -10.75
N PRO A 86 -12.27 34.36 -11.53
CA PRO A 86 -10.80 34.30 -11.53
C PRO A 86 -10.18 34.56 -10.15
N TYR A 87 -10.84 35.34 -9.30
CA TYR A 87 -10.38 35.63 -7.94
C TYR A 87 -10.37 34.36 -7.07
N VAL A 88 -11.49 33.63 -7.04
CA VAL A 88 -11.62 32.35 -6.33
C VAL A 88 -10.60 31.33 -6.85
N GLN A 89 -10.44 31.22 -8.17
CA GLN A 89 -9.42 30.35 -8.76
C GLN A 89 -8.00 30.74 -8.31
N GLY A 90 -7.70 32.04 -8.23
CA GLY A 90 -6.43 32.56 -7.74
C GLY A 90 -6.14 32.11 -6.31
N LYS A 91 -7.15 32.19 -5.43
CA LYS A 91 -7.04 31.74 -4.02
C LYS A 91 -6.86 30.22 -3.92
N VAL A 92 -7.62 29.43 -4.68
CA VAL A 92 -7.44 27.97 -4.71
C VAL A 92 -6.02 27.60 -5.19
N LYS A 93 -5.52 28.24 -6.26
CA LYS A 93 -4.13 28.04 -6.76
C LYS A 93 -3.10 28.35 -5.68
N GLN A 94 -3.29 29.45 -4.95
CA GLN A 94 -2.38 29.89 -3.89
C GLN A 94 -2.28 28.83 -2.77
N TYR A 95 -3.40 28.39 -2.23
CA TYR A 95 -3.43 27.50 -1.07
C TYR A 95 -3.14 26.03 -1.41
N ALA A 96 -3.52 25.56 -2.60
CA ALA A 96 -3.14 24.23 -3.09
C ALA A 96 -1.61 24.04 -3.07
N ASN A 97 -0.85 25.07 -3.46
CA ASN A 97 0.61 25.04 -3.53
C ASN A 97 1.31 25.09 -2.17
N VAL A 98 0.57 25.20 -1.05
CA VAL A 98 1.16 25.10 0.29
C VAL A 98 1.76 23.72 0.53
N TRP A 99 1.11 22.64 0.07
CA TRP A 99 1.64 21.28 0.16
C TRP A 99 2.99 21.12 -0.54
N SER A 100 3.15 21.72 -1.72
CA SER A 100 4.39 21.70 -2.53
C SER A 100 5.60 22.31 -1.82
N LYS A 101 5.40 23.07 -0.73
CA LYS A 101 6.51 23.59 0.10
C LYS A 101 7.19 22.48 0.90
N TYR A 102 6.46 21.43 1.25
CA TYR A 102 6.92 20.36 2.15
C TYR A 102 6.99 19.01 1.42
N ALA A 103 6.01 18.71 0.58
CA ALA A 103 5.99 17.55 -0.30
C ALA A 103 6.79 17.81 -1.59
N ASN A 104 7.45 16.79 -2.10
CA ASN A 104 8.00 16.76 -3.46
C ASN A 104 6.88 16.45 -4.47
N MET A 105 5.90 17.34 -4.51
CA MET A 105 4.72 17.27 -5.38
C MET A 105 4.48 18.65 -5.96
N HIS A 106 3.98 18.71 -7.19
CA HIS A 106 3.76 19.97 -7.90
C HIS A 106 2.37 20.00 -8.53
N PHE A 107 1.71 21.16 -8.47
CA PHE A 107 0.42 21.37 -9.12
C PHE A 107 0.58 22.32 -10.30
N LYS A 108 0.25 21.84 -11.50
CA LYS A 108 0.23 22.63 -12.74
C LYS A 108 -1.20 22.90 -13.15
N PHE A 109 -1.65 24.13 -13.01
CA PHE A 109 -2.99 24.51 -13.44
C PHE A 109 -3.03 24.68 -14.97
N VAL A 110 -4.00 24.05 -15.62
CA VAL A 110 -4.14 23.98 -17.08
C VAL A 110 -5.54 24.38 -17.53
N ASP A 111 -5.64 24.92 -18.75
CA ASP A 111 -6.92 25.38 -19.33
C ASP A 111 -7.58 24.31 -20.24
N SER A 112 -6.85 23.24 -20.57
CA SER A 112 -7.28 22.13 -21.42
C SER A 112 -6.75 20.79 -20.92
N ALA A 113 -7.41 19.71 -21.34
CA ALA A 113 -6.92 18.36 -21.15
C ALA A 113 -5.51 18.16 -21.77
N PRO A 114 -4.72 17.20 -21.26
CA PRO A 114 -5.06 16.24 -20.21
C PRO A 114 -4.83 16.79 -18.79
N GLU A 115 -5.75 16.47 -17.88
CA GLU A 115 -5.73 16.82 -16.47
C GLU A 115 -6.00 15.59 -15.59
N GLU A 116 -5.40 15.57 -14.39
CA GLU A 116 -5.66 14.54 -13.40
C GLU A 116 -6.75 14.98 -12.41
N ILE A 117 -6.70 16.23 -11.95
CA ILE A 117 -7.67 16.81 -11.01
C ILE A 117 -8.58 17.80 -11.75
N ARG A 118 -9.90 17.67 -11.54
CA ARG A 118 -10.95 18.53 -12.11
C ARG A 118 -11.76 19.14 -10.97
N ILE A 119 -11.70 20.47 -10.83
CA ILE A 119 -12.31 21.20 -9.70
C ILE A 119 -13.61 21.87 -10.14
N SER A 120 -14.72 21.53 -9.50
CA SER A 120 -16.00 22.24 -9.62
C SER A 120 -16.27 23.18 -8.43
N PHE A 121 -17.26 24.06 -8.60
CA PHE A 121 -17.72 25.01 -7.58
C PHE A 121 -19.24 24.98 -7.45
N VAL A 122 -19.82 23.77 -7.41
CA VAL A 122 -21.26 23.58 -7.31
C VAL A 122 -21.70 23.98 -5.91
N LYS A 123 -22.42 25.10 -5.82
CA LYS A 123 -22.92 25.65 -4.56
C LYS A 123 -23.89 24.68 -3.89
N GLY A 124 -23.71 24.44 -2.60
CA GLY A 124 -24.57 23.55 -1.81
C GLY A 124 -24.27 22.05 -1.94
N ASP A 125 -23.31 21.64 -2.79
CA ASP A 125 -22.87 20.24 -2.95
C ASP A 125 -21.75 19.84 -1.96
N GLY A 126 -21.53 20.65 -0.91
CA GLY A 126 -20.41 20.50 0.01
C GLY A 126 -19.03 20.72 -0.64
N SER A 127 -17.96 20.57 0.13
CA SER A 127 -16.60 20.50 -0.41
C SER A 127 -16.06 19.09 -0.22
N TRP A 128 -15.39 18.57 -1.24
CA TRP A 128 -14.96 17.18 -1.28
C TRP A 128 -13.86 16.97 -2.30
N SER A 129 -13.09 15.89 -2.15
CA SER A 129 -12.10 15.45 -3.13
C SER A 129 -12.08 13.92 -3.27
N ALA A 130 -11.82 13.45 -4.48
CA ALA A 130 -11.34 12.11 -4.72
C ALA A 130 -9.97 11.92 -4.03
N PHE A 131 -9.66 10.68 -3.70
CA PHE A 131 -8.55 10.35 -2.81
C PHE A 131 -7.32 9.89 -3.59
N GLY A 132 -6.23 10.63 -3.51
CA GLY A 132 -4.97 10.26 -4.15
C GLY A 132 -5.12 9.93 -5.65
N THR A 133 -4.60 8.77 -6.07
CA THR A 133 -4.68 8.29 -7.45
C THR A 133 -6.09 7.95 -7.95
N ASP A 134 -7.13 7.97 -7.10
CA ASP A 134 -8.52 7.81 -7.55
C ASP A 134 -8.96 8.93 -8.50
N CYS A 135 -8.28 10.08 -8.46
CA CYS A 135 -8.49 11.14 -9.44
C CYS A 135 -8.31 10.64 -10.90
N LEU A 136 -7.52 9.59 -11.12
CA LEU A 136 -7.20 9.03 -12.45
C LEU A 136 -8.33 8.21 -13.07
N THR A 137 -9.20 7.61 -12.25
CA THR A 137 -10.24 6.67 -12.70
C THR A 137 -11.63 7.31 -12.74
N ARG A 138 -11.78 8.50 -12.17
CA ARG A 138 -13.05 9.23 -12.24
C ARG A 138 -13.42 9.54 -13.69
N PRO A 139 -14.72 9.41 -14.06
CA PRO A 139 -15.17 9.76 -15.40
C PRO A 139 -14.66 11.14 -15.82
N LYS A 140 -14.13 11.25 -17.03
CA LYS A 140 -13.46 12.47 -17.52
C LYS A 140 -14.37 13.71 -17.50
N ASN A 141 -15.68 13.50 -17.60
CA ASN A 141 -16.67 14.57 -17.59
C ASN A 141 -17.11 14.99 -16.18
N ASN A 142 -16.68 14.26 -15.14
CA ASN A 142 -17.07 14.53 -13.75
C ASN A 142 -15.93 15.22 -13.01
N ALA A 143 -16.28 16.08 -12.06
CA ALA A 143 -15.30 16.65 -11.13
C ALA A 143 -14.64 15.55 -10.29
N THR A 144 -13.39 15.77 -9.91
CA THR A 144 -12.67 14.97 -8.91
C THR A 144 -12.56 15.72 -7.58
N MET A 145 -12.99 16.98 -7.53
CA MET A 145 -12.99 17.81 -6.33
C MET A 145 -14.05 18.90 -6.50
N ASN A 146 -14.74 19.27 -5.42
CA ASN A 146 -15.70 20.39 -5.41
C ASN A 146 -15.39 21.34 -4.25
N PHE A 147 -15.61 22.64 -4.46
CA PHE A 147 -15.68 23.63 -3.39
C PHE A 147 -17.09 24.25 -3.34
N GLY A 148 -17.85 23.89 -2.31
CA GLY A 148 -19.31 24.13 -2.28
C GLY A 148 -19.75 25.52 -1.81
N TRP A 149 -18.85 26.32 -1.23
CA TRP A 149 -19.24 27.59 -0.59
C TRP A 149 -18.36 28.79 -0.93
N PHE A 150 -17.22 28.61 -1.63
CA PHE A 150 -16.34 29.73 -1.99
C PHE A 150 -16.97 30.75 -2.94
N ASP A 151 -16.81 32.03 -2.62
CA ASP A 151 -17.17 33.19 -3.44
C ASP A 151 -16.15 34.33 -3.28
N ASP A 152 -16.39 35.44 -3.96
CA ASP A 152 -15.48 36.60 -3.96
C ASP A 152 -15.38 37.32 -2.60
N LYS A 153 -16.23 36.95 -1.63
CA LYS A 153 -16.25 37.51 -0.28
C LYS A 153 -15.68 36.55 0.76
N THR A 154 -15.33 35.34 0.36
CA THR A 154 -14.74 34.33 1.24
C THR A 154 -13.40 34.83 1.80
N SER A 155 -13.17 34.63 3.10
CA SER A 155 -11.96 35.07 3.77
C SER A 155 -10.75 34.22 3.39
N ASP A 156 -9.56 34.79 3.54
CA ASP A 156 -8.30 34.08 3.30
C ASP A 156 -8.11 32.88 4.23
N GLU A 157 -8.60 32.97 5.47
CA GLU A 157 -8.59 31.86 6.43
C GLU A 157 -9.44 30.69 5.96
N GLU A 158 -10.62 30.96 5.39
CA GLU A 158 -11.53 29.93 4.89
C GLU A 158 -11.03 29.31 3.58
N PHE A 159 -10.46 30.14 2.68
CA PHE A 159 -9.74 29.63 1.51
C PHE A 159 -8.58 28.73 1.90
N SER A 160 -7.78 29.15 2.89
CA SER A 160 -6.64 28.38 3.40
C SER A 160 -7.10 27.05 3.97
N ARG A 161 -8.06 27.06 4.89
CA ARG A 161 -8.61 25.88 5.55
C ARG A 161 -9.05 24.84 4.53
N THR A 162 -10.07 25.19 3.75
CA THR A 162 -10.79 24.23 2.93
C THR A 162 -9.96 23.81 1.72
N THR A 163 -9.20 24.73 1.11
CA THR A 163 -8.34 24.36 -0.03
C THR A 163 -7.22 23.42 0.40
N ILE A 164 -6.51 23.71 1.50
CA ILE A 164 -5.41 22.85 1.95
C ILE A 164 -5.96 21.48 2.34
N HIS A 165 -7.12 21.42 2.98
CA HIS A 165 -7.80 20.18 3.37
C HIS A 165 -8.13 19.30 2.15
N GLU A 166 -8.85 19.83 1.15
CA GLU A 166 -9.24 19.05 -0.03
C GLU A 166 -8.02 18.59 -0.85
N PHE A 167 -7.00 19.44 -0.96
CA PHE A 167 -5.74 19.01 -1.60
C PHE A 167 -4.97 17.99 -0.77
N GLY A 168 -5.17 17.93 0.55
CA GLY A 168 -4.70 16.84 1.40
C GLY A 168 -5.30 15.50 0.97
N HIS A 169 -6.62 15.44 0.78
CA HIS A 169 -7.29 14.26 0.23
C HIS A 169 -6.79 13.88 -1.16
N ALA A 170 -6.61 14.86 -2.05
CA ALA A 170 -6.05 14.63 -3.38
C ALA A 170 -4.61 14.07 -3.35
N LEU A 171 -3.86 14.29 -2.27
CA LEU A 171 -2.53 13.71 -2.04
C LEU A 171 -2.55 12.37 -1.29
N GLY A 172 -3.72 11.94 -0.79
CA GLY A 172 -3.93 10.70 -0.05
C GLY A 172 -4.03 10.85 1.47
N CYS A 173 -4.24 12.05 2.02
CA CYS A 173 -4.49 12.24 3.46
C CYS A 173 -5.96 11.93 3.82
N ILE A 174 -6.19 11.30 4.96
CA ILE A 174 -7.53 11.01 5.52
C ILE A 174 -7.87 12.01 6.64
N HIS A 175 -9.13 12.03 7.10
CA HIS A 175 -9.55 12.84 8.26
C HIS A 175 -8.87 12.41 9.57
N GLU A 176 -8.42 13.39 10.35
CA GLU A 176 -7.72 13.17 11.63
C GLU A 176 -8.68 12.69 12.74
N ASN A 177 -9.92 13.17 12.79
CA ASN A 177 -10.92 12.77 13.81
C ASN A 177 -11.30 11.30 13.72
N CYS A 178 -11.09 10.74 12.53
CA CYS A 178 -11.36 9.35 12.30
C CYS A 178 -10.15 8.47 12.61
N GLN A 179 -8.96 9.02 12.87
CA GLN A 179 -7.75 8.21 13.01
C GLN A 179 -7.76 7.33 14.28
N PRO A 180 -7.06 6.20 14.29
CA PRO A 180 -7.15 5.23 15.38
C PRO A 180 -6.76 5.68 16.77
N ASN A 181 -5.96 6.74 16.89
CA ASN A 181 -5.59 7.28 18.19
C ASN A 181 -6.57 8.38 18.67
N ALA A 182 -7.66 8.65 17.94
CA ALA A 182 -8.66 9.66 18.29
C ALA A 182 -9.62 9.16 19.37
N ASP A 183 -9.24 9.19 20.66
CA ASP A 183 -10.13 8.78 21.75
C ASP A 183 -11.18 9.85 22.10
N ILE A 184 -12.07 10.14 21.15
CA ILE A 184 -13.08 11.20 21.27
C ILE A 184 -14.35 10.62 21.91
N GLN A 185 -14.68 11.11 23.10
CA GLN A 185 -15.89 10.72 23.83
C GLN A 185 -17.11 11.47 23.28
N TRP A 186 -17.60 11.06 22.12
CA TRP A 186 -18.68 11.73 21.41
C TRP A 186 -20.00 11.74 22.20
N ASN A 187 -20.62 12.92 22.29
CA ASN A 187 -22.03 13.07 22.64
C ASN A 187 -22.89 12.88 21.38
N LYS A 188 -23.01 11.61 20.94
CA LYS A 188 -23.64 11.27 19.64
C LYS A 188 -25.02 11.91 19.42
N PRO A 189 -25.94 11.96 20.41
CA PRO A 189 -27.23 12.65 20.22
C PRO A 189 -27.10 14.12 19.82
N VAL A 190 -26.17 14.85 20.44
CA VAL A 190 -25.92 16.26 20.10
C VAL A 190 -25.28 16.38 18.72
N VAL A 191 -24.37 15.47 18.37
CA VAL A 191 -23.74 15.44 17.05
C VAL A 191 -24.78 15.21 15.95
N TYR A 192 -25.61 14.17 16.06
CA TYR A 192 -26.66 13.88 15.06
C TYR A 192 -27.63 15.05 14.89
N GLU A 193 -28.11 15.62 16.00
CA GLU A 193 -29.06 16.73 15.95
C GLU A 193 -28.42 17.99 15.34
N SER A 194 -27.15 18.26 15.63
CA SER A 194 -26.44 19.40 15.04
C SER A 194 -26.31 19.26 13.53
N TYR A 195 -25.78 18.13 13.02
CA TYR A 195 -25.57 17.93 11.59
C TYR A 195 -26.88 17.76 10.81
N LYS A 196 -27.94 17.25 11.44
CA LYS A 196 -29.29 17.26 10.85
C LYS A 196 -29.82 18.67 10.66
N ARG A 197 -29.54 19.60 11.59
CA ARG A 197 -29.99 21.00 11.51
C ARG A 197 -29.15 21.83 10.55
N SER A 198 -27.83 21.66 10.55
CA SER A 198 -26.93 22.46 9.72
C SER A 198 -26.87 22.00 8.27
N ASP A 199 -26.74 20.69 8.04
CA ASP A 199 -26.41 20.11 6.74
C ASP A 199 -27.48 19.14 6.21
N GLY A 200 -28.53 18.89 7.00
CA GLY A 200 -29.61 17.96 6.64
C GLY A 200 -29.18 16.49 6.63
N TRP A 201 -28.04 16.16 7.25
CA TRP A 201 -27.47 14.82 7.20
C TRP A 201 -28.30 13.79 7.96
N SER A 202 -28.42 12.59 7.39
CA SER A 202 -28.97 11.43 8.08
C SER A 202 -28.01 10.92 9.16
N PRO A 203 -28.49 10.19 10.17
CA PRO A 203 -27.62 9.56 11.17
C PRO A 203 -26.51 8.71 10.54
N GLU A 204 -26.81 7.98 9.46
CA GLU A 204 -25.84 7.15 8.75
C GLU A 204 -24.75 8.00 8.06
N GLN A 205 -25.11 9.17 7.53
CA GLN A 205 -24.13 10.11 6.98
C GLN A 205 -23.25 10.68 8.09
N VAL A 206 -23.81 11.04 9.25
CA VAL A 206 -23.03 11.52 10.40
C VAL A 206 -22.10 10.42 10.94
N ASP A 207 -22.57 9.17 10.99
CA ASP A 207 -21.75 8.02 11.36
C ASP A 207 -20.58 7.83 10.41
N PHE A 208 -20.81 7.98 9.11
CA PHE A 208 -19.78 7.80 8.10
C PHE A 208 -18.80 8.98 8.01
N GLN A 209 -19.31 10.22 8.13
CA GLN A 209 -18.53 11.43 7.89
C GLN A 209 -17.83 11.94 9.15
N VAL A 210 -18.44 11.79 10.34
CA VAL A 210 -18.02 12.51 11.56
C VAL A 210 -17.60 11.55 12.67
N LEU A 211 -18.47 10.60 13.01
CA LEU A 211 -18.29 9.73 14.18
C LEU A 211 -17.46 8.49 13.88
N LYS A 212 -17.10 8.30 12.61
CA LYS A 212 -16.30 7.19 12.16
C LYS A 212 -14.97 7.17 12.89
N HIS A 213 -14.67 6.05 13.54
CA HIS A 213 -13.42 5.83 14.23
C HIS A 213 -12.72 4.62 13.60
N TYR A 214 -11.54 4.86 13.04
CA TYR A 214 -10.69 3.83 12.44
C TYR A 214 -10.01 3.04 13.55
N ASP A 215 -9.86 1.73 13.40
CA ASP A 215 -9.03 0.90 14.29
C ASP A 215 -7.69 0.60 13.61
N ARG A 216 -6.59 0.74 14.35
CA ARG A 216 -5.23 0.67 13.79
C ARG A 216 -4.93 -0.68 13.15
N ARG A 217 -5.44 -1.76 13.73
CA ARG A 217 -5.18 -3.15 13.33
C ARG A 217 -6.22 -3.65 12.32
N ARG A 218 -7.47 -3.20 12.42
CA ARG A 218 -8.57 -3.53 11.52
C ARG A 218 -8.46 -2.78 10.19
N ASP A 219 -8.08 -1.50 10.23
CA ASP A 219 -8.21 -0.59 9.09
C ASP A 219 -6.86 -0.27 8.42
N GLY A 220 -5.72 -0.79 8.91
CA GLY A 220 -4.40 -0.64 8.29
C GLY A 220 -3.95 0.82 8.14
N VAL A 221 -4.50 1.72 8.95
CA VAL A 221 -4.28 3.17 8.87
C VAL A 221 -2.93 3.53 9.47
N LYS A 222 -2.07 4.14 8.65
CA LYS A 222 -0.87 4.85 9.14
C LYS A 222 -1.31 6.19 9.72
N SER A 223 -1.22 6.31 11.04
CA SER A 223 -1.60 7.52 11.77
C SER A 223 -0.47 7.94 12.70
N THR A 224 -0.30 9.24 12.86
CA THR A 224 0.50 9.84 13.92
C THR A 224 -0.28 9.83 15.24
N LYS A 225 0.31 10.33 16.33
CA LYS A 225 -0.50 10.70 17.51
C LYS A 225 -1.60 11.67 17.07
N TYR A 226 -2.79 11.56 17.67
CA TYR A 226 -3.90 12.46 17.40
C TYR A 226 -3.47 13.92 17.50
N ASP A 227 -3.53 14.63 16.38
CA ASP A 227 -3.18 16.03 16.28
C ASP A 227 -4.43 16.91 16.17
N ARG A 228 -4.83 17.48 17.30
CA ARG A 228 -5.93 18.47 17.36
C ARG A 228 -5.71 19.67 16.45
N LEU A 229 -4.48 19.92 15.98
CA LEU A 229 -4.14 21.05 15.12
C LEU A 229 -3.97 20.65 13.65
N SER A 230 -4.15 19.38 13.29
CA SER A 230 -4.05 18.94 11.90
C SER A 230 -5.07 19.67 11.03
N ILE A 231 -4.66 20.05 9.82
CA ILE A 231 -5.56 20.60 8.80
C ILE A 231 -6.64 19.58 8.40
N MET A 232 -6.38 18.28 8.59
CA MET A 232 -7.31 17.20 8.28
C MET A 232 -8.31 16.92 9.42
N ALA A 233 -8.24 17.66 10.53
CA ALA A 233 -9.20 17.56 11.62
C ALA A 233 -10.46 18.39 11.35
N TYR A 234 -11.63 17.85 11.71
CA TYR A 234 -12.85 18.64 11.80
C TYR A 234 -12.83 19.45 13.07
N PRO A 235 -13.38 20.67 13.05
CA PRO A 235 -13.69 21.38 14.26
C PRO A 235 -14.68 20.55 15.09
N ILE A 236 -14.37 20.36 16.37
CA ILE A 236 -15.20 19.63 17.33
C ILE A 236 -15.55 20.61 18.45
N PRO A 237 -16.78 21.16 18.45
CA PRO A 237 -17.28 21.96 19.56
C PRO A 237 -17.27 21.16 20.88
N LYS A 238 -17.13 21.84 22.02
CA LYS A 238 -17.10 21.16 23.33
C LYS A 238 -18.41 20.41 23.62
N GLU A 239 -19.51 20.91 23.06
CA GLU A 239 -20.86 20.38 23.17
C GLU A 239 -20.99 19.01 22.48
N PHE A 240 -20.11 18.70 21.52
CA PHE A 240 -20.10 17.44 20.79
C PHE A 240 -19.42 16.31 21.57
N THR A 241 -18.85 16.58 22.75
CA THR A 241 -18.17 15.58 23.56
C THR A 241 -18.66 15.56 25.01
N LEU A 242 -18.55 14.40 25.65
CA LEU A 242 -19.01 14.18 27.03
C LEU A 242 -18.01 14.72 28.07
N ASN A 243 -16.75 14.89 27.69
CA ASN A 243 -15.64 15.28 28.56
C ASN A 243 -15.12 16.70 28.31
N GLY A 244 -15.79 17.49 27.47
CA GLY A 244 -15.38 18.86 27.11
C GLY A 244 -14.16 18.92 26.18
N PHE A 245 -13.78 17.78 25.59
CA PHE A 245 -12.81 17.74 24.50
C PHE A 245 -13.32 18.57 23.31
N SER A 246 -12.40 19.30 22.66
CA SER A 246 -12.74 20.13 21.51
C SER A 246 -11.59 20.15 20.51
N VAL A 247 -11.89 20.49 19.27
CA VAL A 247 -10.90 20.72 18.22
C VAL A 247 -11.19 22.08 17.61
N PRO A 248 -10.22 23.00 17.58
CA PRO A 248 -10.44 24.32 17.00
C PRO A 248 -10.58 24.23 15.47
N LEU A 249 -11.01 25.34 14.86
CA LEU A 249 -10.98 25.46 13.41
C LEU A 249 -9.53 25.66 12.95
N ASN A 250 -8.90 24.62 12.40
CA ASN A 250 -7.53 24.69 11.90
C ASN A 250 -7.50 25.24 10.48
N THR A 251 -6.72 26.28 10.24
CA THR A 251 -6.68 26.96 8.93
C THR A 251 -5.33 26.81 8.21
N HIS A 252 -4.35 26.15 8.84
CA HIS A 252 -2.99 25.94 8.32
C HIS A 252 -2.48 24.53 8.64
N LEU A 253 -1.45 24.08 7.91
CA LEU A 253 -0.77 22.81 8.18
C LEU A 253 -0.12 22.82 9.56
N SER A 254 -0.33 21.75 10.32
CA SER A 254 0.39 21.51 11.57
C SER A 254 1.82 21.04 11.32
N ALA A 255 2.65 21.04 12.37
CA ALA A 255 3.99 20.45 12.31
C ALA A 255 3.93 18.94 11.96
N THR A 256 2.88 18.26 12.42
CA THR A 256 2.63 16.84 12.15
C THR A 256 2.27 16.61 10.69
N ASP A 257 1.38 17.44 10.11
CA ASP A 257 1.01 17.38 8.70
C ASP A 257 2.26 17.55 7.79
N ILE A 258 3.10 18.54 8.13
CA ILE A 258 4.35 18.84 7.42
C ILE A 258 5.32 17.65 7.50
N ALA A 259 5.54 17.09 8.69
CA ALA A 259 6.46 15.98 8.89
C ALA A 259 5.97 14.72 8.16
N PHE A 260 4.66 14.44 8.23
CA PHE A 260 4.03 13.31 7.56
C PHE A 260 4.20 13.40 6.04
N ILE A 261 3.76 14.50 5.42
CA ILE A 261 3.78 14.63 3.96
C ILE A 261 5.20 14.68 3.38
N SER A 262 6.15 15.27 4.12
CA SER A 262 7.56 15.32 3.71
C SER A 262 8.21 13.94 3.70
N ARG A 263 7.67 12.99 4.46
CA ARG A 263 8.14 11.60 4.49
C ARG A 263 7.50 10.74 3.40
N ILE A 264 6.23 11.01 3.07
CA ILE A 264 5.52 10.34 1.97
C ILE A 264 6.09 10.79 0.62
N TYR A 265 6.34 12.09 0.46
CA TYR A 265 6.88 12.68 -0.77
C TYR A 265 8.20 13.42 -0.49
N PRO A 266 9.31 12.70 -0.25
CA PRO A 266 10.57 13.31 0.14
C PRO A 266 11.19 14.13 -1.00
N LYS A 267 11.62 15.35 -0.68
CA LYS A 267 12.40 16.20 -1.60
C LYS A 267 13.82 15.64 -1.75
N PRO A 268 14.43 15.76 -2.95
CA PRO A 268 15.83 15.41 -3.13
C PRO A 268 16.67 16.19 -2.11
N ARG A 269 17.51 15.50 -1.33
CA ARG A 269 18.47 16.17 -0.47
C ARG A 269 19.36 17.04 -1.36
N LYS A 270 19.34 18.37 -1.15
CA LYS A 270 20.39 19.23 -1.70
C LYS A 270 21.70 18.78 -1.07
N THR A 271 22.52 18.05 -1.80
CA THR A 271 23.92 17.86 -1.45
C THR A 271 24.55 19.23 -1.47
N ARG A 272 24.73 19.81 -0.28
CA ARG A 272 25.51 21.02 -0.11
C ARG A 272 26.93 20.62 -0.52
N ARG A 273 27.41 21.12 -1.67
CA ARG A 273 28.84 21.08 -2.02
C ARG A 273 29.57 21.93 -0.97
N LEU A 274 29.81 21.36 0.19
CA LEU A 274 30.84 21.80 1.12
C LEU A 274 32.13 21.14 0.68
N GLY A 275 33.23 21.86 0.90
CA GLY A 275 34.56 21.56 0.40
C GLY A 275 35.04 20.15 0.73
N HIS A 276 36.08 19.82 0.00
CA HIS A 276 36.92 18.64 0.07
C HIS A 276 37.45 18.38 1.49
N ASP A 277 36.60 17.87 2.39
CA ASP A 277 36.98 17.45 3.73
C ASP A 277 36.71 15.94 3.84
N ASN A 278 37.79 15.18 3.91
CA ASN A 278 37.83 13.71 4.01
C ASN A 278 37.17 13.21 5.31
N ASN A 279 35.85 13.03 5.29
CA ASN A 279 35.12 12.29 6.33
C ASN A 279 34.43 11.06 5.71
N PRO A 280 34.90 9.83 5.97
CA PRO A 280 34.36 8.62 5.34
C PRO A 280 33.15 8.14 6.14
N ALA A 281 31.95 8.55 5.74
CA ALA A 281 30.72 7.92 6.20
C ALA A 281 29.70 7.93 5.07
N TYR A 282 29.71 6.82 4.32
CA TYR A 282 28.69 6.23 3.43
C TYR A 282 29.39 5.59 2.23
N THR A 283 30.05 4.47 2.50
CA THR A 283 30.47 3.47 1.49
C THR A 283 29.42 2.37 1.48
N SER A 284 28.49 2.35 0.52
CA SER A 284 27.37 1.39 0.51
C SER A 284 27.58 0.29 -0.53
N SER A 285 28.55 -0.58 -0.27
CA SER A 285 28.74 -1.84 -1.02
C SER A 285 28.12 -3.06 -0.33
N SER A 286 27.29 -2.87 0.72
CA SER A 286 26.89 -3.95 1.65
C SER A 286 25.40 -3.97 2.04
N GLN A 287 24.51 -3.26 1.32
CA GLN A 287 23.10 -3.20 1.70
C GLN A 287 22.26 -4.20 0.89
N PHE A 288 21.37 -4.92 1.59
CA PHE A 288 20.28 -5.66 0.95
C PHE A 288 19.42 -4.71 0.13
N GLY A 289 18.75 -5.23 -0.90
CA GLY A 289 17.75 -4.49 -1.68
C GLY A 289 16.43 -5.24 -1.68
N VAL A 290 15.32 -4.52 -1.62
CA VAL A 290 13.99 -5.10 -1.81
C VAL A 290 13.21 -4.18 -2.74
N GLY A 291 12.48 -4.76 -3.68
CA GLY A 291 11.63 -3.97 -4.56
C GLY A 291 10.59 -4.81 -5.29
N ALA A 292 9.76 -4.10 -6.06
CA ALA A 292 8.60 -4.63 -6.77
C ALA A 292 8.72 -4.40 -8.26
N PHE A 293 8.00 -5.22 -9.00
CA PHE A 293 7.72 -4.95 -10.39
C PHE A 293 6.41 -5.62 -10.81
N THR A 294 5.60 -4.92 -11.61
CA THR A 294 4.34 -5.45 -12.16
C THR A 294 4.31 -5.31 -13.68
N THR A 295 3.59 -6.19 -14.37
CA THR A 295 3.35 -6.08 -15.82
C THR A 295 2.65 -4.77 -16.19
N ILE A 296 1.81 -4.25 -15.29
CA ILE A 296 1.10 -2.97 -15.43
C ILE A 296 2.08 -1.77 -15.43
N SER A 297 3.18 -1.86 -14.67
CA SER A 297 4.20 -0.80 -14.57
C SER A 297 5.21 -0.79 -15.72
N ALA A 298 5.28 -1.87 -16.49
CA ALA A 298 6.21 -2.04 -17.59
C ALA A 298 5.67 -1.36 -18.84
N ALA A 299 6.08 -0.11 -19.09
CA ALA A 299 5.74 0.63 -20.31
C ALA A 299 6.27 0.00 -21.62
N SER A 300 6.83 -1.21 -21.59
CA SER A 300 7.46 -1.88 -22.71
C SER A 300 6.78 -3.21 -23.04
N ALA A 301 5.60 -3.11 -23.66
CA ALA A 301 5.24 -3.80 -24.90
C ALA A 301 3.71 -3.77 -25.05
N GLY A 302 3.21 -3.71 -26.29
CA GLY A 302 1.77 -3.58 -26.56
C GLY A 302 0.92 -4.64 -25.86
N ARG A 303 -0.38 -4.36 -25.69
CA ARG A 303 -1.36 -5.31 -25.16
C ARG A 303 -1.12 -6.70 -25.75
N GLY A 304 -0.77 -7.69 -24.93
CA GLY A 304 -0.49 -9.07 -25.34
C GLY A 304 0.98 -9.51 -25.35
N ALA A 305 1.92 -8.67 -24.89
CA ALA A 305 3.29 -9.09 -24.65
C ALA A 305 3.39 -10.08 -23.49
N LYS A 306 4.08 -11.21 -23.71
CA LYS A 306 4.21 -12.25 -22.69
C LYS A 306 5.36 -12.01 -21.72
N ASP A 307 6.36 -11.23 -22.11
CA ASP A 307 7.57 -10.95 -21.32
C ASP A 307 7.62 -9.46 -20.96
N HIS A 308 7.81 -9.18 -19.66
CA HIS A 308 7.92 -7.83 -19.14
C HIS A 308 9.24 -7.72 -18.38
N ARG A 309 10.21 -7.01 -18.97
CA ARG A 309 11.54 -6.84 -18.38
C ARG A 309 11.65 -5.54 -17.62
N THR A 310 12.31 -5.58 -16.47
CA THR A 310 12.77 -4.40 -15.75
C THR A 310 14.26 -4.47 -15.49
N LEU A 311 14.90 -3.30 -15.58
CA LEU A 311 16.31 -3.13 -15.31
C LEU A 311 16.47 -2.48 -13.94
N ILE A 312 17.06 -3.21 -13.01
CA ILE A 312 17.44 -2.69 -11.69
C ILE A 312 18.85 -2.18 -11.80
N GLN A 313 19.03 -0.86 -11.73
CA GLN A 313 20.35 -0.23 -11.60
C GLN A 313 20.74 -0.20 -10.13
N PHE A 314 21.93 -0.67 -9.80
CA PHE A 314 22.44 -0.56 -8.44
C PHE A 314 23.03 0.83 -8.21
N PRO A 315 22.85 1.43 -7.02
CA PRO A 315 23.40 2.76 -6.72
C PRO A 315 24.92 2.83 -6.90
N GLU A 316 25.61 1.73 -6.58
CA GLU A 316 27.04 1.53 -6.75
C GLU A 316 27.28 0.12 -7.33
N SER A 317 28.39 -0.05 -8.05
CA SER A 317 28.79 -1.37 -8.53
C SER A 317 29.35 -2.20 -7.38
N TYR A 318 28.86 -3.42 -7.25
CA TYR A 318 29.41 -4.41 -6.34
C TYR A 318 30.75 -4.96 -6.84
N PRO A 319 31.57 -5.57 -5.96
CA PRO A 319 32.81 -6.24 -6.36
C PRO A 319 32.58 -7.51 -7.19
N SER A 320 31.41 -8.13 -7.06
CA SER A 320 30.95 -9.26 -7.87
C SER A 320 29.42 -9.24 -7.98
N ALA A 321 28.85 -10.08 -8.84
CA ALA A 321 27.39 -10.11 -9.01
C ALA A 321 26.70 -10.48 -7.68
N PRO A 322 25.75 -9.68 -7.18
CA PRO A 322 24.96 -10.02 -6.00
C PRO A 322 24.07 -11.24 -6.27
N LEU A 323 23.53 -11.81 -5.21
CA LEU A 323 22.49 -12.83 -5.32
C LEU A 323 21.13 -12.13 -5.37
N ILE A 324 20.25 -12.55 -6.29
CA ILE A 324 18.88 -12.05 -6.38
C ILE A 324 17.91 -13.22 -6.40
N SER A 325 16.89 -13.13 -5.54
CA SER A 325 15.76 -14.06 -5.53
C SER A 325 14.48 -13.28 -5.83
N ALA A 326 13.60 -13.85 -6.66
CA ALA A 326 12.32 -13.24 -7.02
C ALA A 326 11.17 -14.23 -6.81
N GLY A 327 9.99 -13.70 -6.47
CA GLY A 327 8.79 -14.50 -6.25
C GLY A 327 7.53 -13.74 -6.65
N ILE A 328 6.46 -14.48 -6.92
CA ILE A 328 5.18 -13.95 -7.37
C ILE A 328 4.46 -13.29 -6.19
N SER A 329 4.03 -12.04 -6.37
CA SER A 329 3.30 -11.26 -5.36
C SER A 329 1.91 -10.82 -5.82
N PHE A 330 1.63 -10.88 -7.11
CA PHE A 330 0.37 -10.44 -7.69
C PHE A 330 0.02 -11.28 -8.92
N MET A 331 -1.25 -11.65 -9.04
CA MET A 331 -1.84 -12.33 -10.18
C MET A 331 -3.21 -11.70 -10.46
N ASP A 332 -3.47 -11.34 -11.71
CA ASP A 332 -4.74 -10.81 -12.21
C ASP A 332 -5.06 -11.45 -13.56
N PHE A 333 -5.61 -12.66 -13.50
CA PHE A 333 -5.96 -13.42 -14.69
C PHE A 333 -7.47 -13.56 -14.76
N ASP A 334 -8.07 -13.24 -15.90
CA ASP A 334 -9.44 -13.63 -16.15
C ASP A 334 -9.58 -15.15 -16.30
N ASN A 335 -10.80 -15.63 -16.51
CA ASN A 335 -11.10 -17.06 -16.63
C ASN A 335 -11.02 -17.60 -18.07
N SER A 336 -10.45 -16.85 -19.01
CA SER A 336 -10.48 -17.19 -20.44
C SER A 336 -9.46 -18.25 -20.84
N ASP A 337 -8.30 -18.32 -20.16
CA ASP A 337 -7.23 -19.30 -20.38
C ASP A 337 -6.60 -19.73 -19.05
N ASN A 338 -5.64 -20.65 -19.09
CA ASN A 338 -4.80 -21.01 -17.95
C ASN A 338 -4.05 -19.76 -17.45
N PRO A 339 -4.11 -19.43 -16.14
CA PRO A 339 -3.24 -18.41 -15.59
C PRO A 339 -1.80 -18.92 -15.57
N ARG A 340 -0.93 -18.25 -16.34
CA ARG A 340 0.51 -18.55 -16.41
C ARG A 340 1.31 -17.34 -15.98
N VAL A 341 2.12 -17.51 -14.94
CA VAL A 341 3.03 -16.47 -14.43
C VAL A 341 4.39 -17.09 -14.10
N LYS A 342 5.49 -16.41 -14.46
CA LYS A 342 6.85 -16.75 -14.05
C LYS A 342 7.65 -15.50 -13.69
N SER A 343 8.20 -15.45 -12.48
CA SER A 343 9.19 -14.45 -12.07
C SER A 343 10.59 -14.98 -12.34
N LEU A 344 11.31 -14.32 -13.25
CA LEU A 344 12.63 -14.75 -13.71
C LEU A 344 13.68 -13.70 -13.36
N VAL A 345 14.83 -14.17 -12.85
CA VAL A 345 16.06 -13.39 -12.75
C VAL A 345 16.90 -13.76 -13.98
N GLU A 346 16.88 -12.94 -15.03
CA GLU A 346 17.50 -13.28 -16.32
C GLU A 346 19.01 -13.03 -16.33
N ALA A 347 19.45 -11.93 -15.71
CA ALA A 347 20.86 -11.58 -15.64
C ALA A 347 21.15 -10.79 -14.38
N VAL A 348 22.28 -11.08 -13.73
CA VAL A 348 22.81 -10.29 -12.63
C VAL A 348 24.26 -9.97 -12.91
N LEU A 349 24.56 -8.67 -12.98
CA LEU A 349 25.89 -8.11 -13.15
C LEU A 349 26.24 -7.32 -11.89
N PRO A 350 27.51 -6.97 -11.65
CA PRO A 350 27.88 -6.21 -10.46
C PRO A 350 27.25 -4.82 -10.36
N SER A 351 26.80 -4.22 -11.48
CA SER A 351 26.17 -2.89 -11.50
C SER A 351 24.66 -2.90 -11.73
N GLN A 352 24.08 -4.03 -12.16
CA GLN A 352 22.69 -4.09 -12.56
C GLN A 352 22.12 -5.50 -12.58
N ALA A 353 20.80 -5.62 -12.55
CA ALA A 353 20.09 -6.87 -12.80
C ALA A 353 18.92 -6.70 -13.76
N VAL A 354 18.63 -7.75 -14.52
CA VAL A 354 17.47 -7.85 -15.40
C VAL A 354 16.51 -8.87 -14.82
N LEU A 355 15.31 -8.42 -14.47
CA LEU A 355 14.21 -9.28 -14.07
C LEU A 355 13.17 -9.34 -15.19
N ASN A 356 12.61 -10.51 -15.42
CA ASN A 356 11.52 -10.70 -16.38
C ASN A 356 10.31 -11.32 -15.69
N LEU A 357 9.18 -10.66 -15.78
CA LEU A 357 7.90 -11.20 -15.39
C LEU A 357 7.18 -11.71 -16.64
N HIS A 358 7.21 -13.03 -16.81
CA HIS A 358 6.45 -13.68 -17.85
C HIS A 358 5.00 -13.84 -17.38
N SER A 359 4.03 -13.33 -18.14
CA SER A 359 2.61 -13.60 -17.92
C SER A 359 1.94 -13.95 -19.24
N SER A 360 1.10 -14.98 -19.24
CA SER A 360 0.28 -15.29 -20.41
C SER A 360 -1.03 -15.96 -20.02
N GLY A 361 -2.09 -15.68 -20.77
CA GLY A 361 -3.44 -16.17 -20.50
C GLY A 361 -4.36 -16.05 -21.71
N GLY A 362 -3.88 -16.43 -22.91
CA GLY A 362 -4.67 -16.30 -24.14
C GLY A 362 -4.90 -14.84 -24.54
N GLY A 363 -6.02 -14.56 -25.23
CA GLY A 363 -6.41 -13.21 -25.66
C GLY A 363 -7.12 -12.38 -24.57
N GLY A 364 -7.26 -12.94 -23.35
CA GLY A 364 -7.88 -12.29 -22.21
C GLY A 364 -6.93 -11.43 -21.38
N ARG A 365 -7.46 -10.87 -20.29
CA ARG A 365 -6.76 -10.02 -19.33
C ARG A 365 -5.83 -10.83 -18.45
N HIS A 366 -4.54 -10.48 -18.45
CA HIS A 366 -3.51 -11.16 -17.65
C HIS A 366 -2.43 -10.18 -17.18
N ASP A 367 -2.50 -9.76 -15.92
CA ASP A 367 -1.44 -9.01 -15.26
C ASP A 367 -0.83 -9.81 -14.12
N ALA A 368 0.43 -9.53 -13.81
CA ALA A 368 1.14 -10.19 -12.72
C ALA A 368 2.11 -9.21 -12.05
N GLY A 369 2.57 -9.59 -10.86
CA GLY A 369 3.62 -8.86 -10.13
C GLY A 369 4.58 -9.79 -9.44
N MET A 370 5.81 -9.32 -9.30
CA MET A 370 6.86 -9.96 -8.55
C MET A 370 7.46 -9.04 -7.50
N SER A 371 7.95 -9.64 -6.43
CA SER A 371 8.88 -9.03 -5.49
C SER A 371 10.27 -9.59 -5.74
N TRP A 372 11.31 -8.80 -5.49
CA TRP A 372 12.69 -9.25 -5.56
C TRP A 372 13.46 -8.86 -4.28
N LEU A 373 14.36 -9.75 -3.89
CA LEU A 373 15.31 -9.58 -2.79
C LEU A 373 16.72 -9.63 -3.39
N LEU A 374 17.51 -8.59 -3.14
CA LEU A 374 18.94 -8.53 -3.42
C LEU A 374 19.72 -8.80 -2.14
N CYS A 375 20.58 -9.80 -2.19
CA CYS A 375 21.58 -10.10 -1.17
C CYS A 375 22.96 -9.67 -1.70
N PRO A 376 23.68 -8.78 -0.99
CA PRO A 376 24.98 -8.30 -1.44
C PRO A 376 25.98 -9.46 -1.56
N PRO A 377 26.94 -9.39 -2.50
CA PRO A 377 27.90 -10.47 -2.69
C PRO A 377 28.80 -10.64 -1.47
N GLY A 378 29.21 -11.88 -1.22
CA GLY A 378 30.09 -12.22 -0.10
C GLY A 378 29.38 -12.35 1.25
N ASP A 379 28.06 -12.14 1.34
CA ASP A 379 27.31 -12.51 2.53
C ASP A 379 27.19 -14.05 2.62
N ALA A 380 28.06 -14.63 3.45
CA ALA A 380 28.15 -16.08 3.64
C ALA A 380 26.86 -16.68 4.25
N ASP A 381 26.05 -15.85 4.92
CA ASP A 381 24.87 -16.27 5.65
C ASP A 381 23.67 -16.51 4.73
N PHE A 382 23.65 -15.96 3.51
CA PHE A 382 22.53 -16.11 2.60
C PHE A 382 22.77 -17.17 1.55
N GLN A 383 21.82 -18.09 1.44
CA GLN A 383 21.74 -19.03 0.32
C GLN A 383 20.33 -19.00 -0.25
N CYS A 384 20.24 -19.01 -1.57
CA CYS A 384 18.97 -19.14 -2.26
C CYS A 384 19.10 -20.14 -3.40
N GLY A 385 17.95 -20.54 -3.93
CA GLY A 385 17.90 -21.35 -5.14
C GLY A 385 16.47 -21.51 -5.60
N SER A 386 16.28 -22.34 -6.61
CA SER A 386 14.97 -22.62 -7.18
C SER A 386 14.83 -24.06 -7.59
N PHE A 387 13.60 -24.55 -7.59
CA PHE A 387 13.21 -25.86 -8.09
C PHE A 387 11.93 -25.72 -8.91
N THR A 388 11.87 -26.39 -10.07
CA THR A 388 10.69 -26.39 -10.94
C THR A 388 10.30 -27.80 -11.27
N THR A 389 8.99 -28.06 -11.27
CA THR A 389 8.41 -29.35 -11.63
C THR A 389 7.18 -29.18 -12.50
N LYS A 390 6.85 -30.23 -13.27
CA LYS A 390 5.56 -30.37 -13.98
C LYS A 390 4.64 -31.39 -13.31
N ALA A 391 5.08 -31.98 -12.19
CA ALA A 391 4.25 -32.88 -11.40
C ALA A 391 3.34 -32.06 -10.48
N ASN A 392 2.09 -32.53 -10.32
CA ASN A 392 1.12 -31.94 -9.39
C ASN A 392 1.61 -31.94 -7.93
N ASN A 393 2.39 -32.94 -7.54
CA ASN A 393 3.00 -33.03 -6.23
C ASN A 393 4.49 -33.36 -6.41
N ALA A 394 5.35 -32.73 -5.63
CA ALA A 394 6.79 -33.01 -5.64
C ALA A 394 7.41 -32.78 -4.27
N THR A 395 8.37 -33.63 -3.92
CA THR A 395 9.28 -33.42 -2.79
C THR A 395 10.71 -33.46 -3.31
N GLN A 396 11.44 -32.37 -3.15
CA GLN A 396 12.84 -32.27 -3.56
C GLN A 396 13.73 -32.11 -2.32
N SER A 397 14.79 -32.91 -2.23
CA SER A 397 15.84 -32.67 -1.23
C SER A 397 16.80 -31.61 -1.76
N ILE A 398 16.96 -30.52 -1.01
CA ILE A 398 17.85 -29.41 -1.32
C ILE A 398 19.05 -29.48 -0.38
N SER A 399 20.25 -29.46 -0.95
CA SER A 399 21.50 -29.34 -0.19
C SER A 399 21.95 -27.88 -0.23
N PHE A 400 22.43 -27.37 0.90
CA PHE A 400 23.07 -26.06 0.95
C PHE A 400 24.49 -26.16 0.41
N ASP A 401 24.89 -25.21 -0.45
CA ASP A 401 26.27 -25.09 -0.94
C ASP A 401 27.26 -24.90 0.20
N ARG A 402 26.80 -24.25 1.28
CA ARG A 402 27.56 -24.03 2.51
C ARG A 402 26.77 -24.55 3.71
N VAL A 403 27.44 -25.37 4.51
CA VAL A 403 26.86 -25.90 5.75
C VAL A 403 26.71 -24.78 6.77
N TYR A 404 25.53 -24.65 7.37
CA TYR A 404 25.30 -23.69 8.47
C TYR A 404 25.85 -24.21 9.80
N SER A 405 26.11 -23.30 10.74
CA SER A 405 26.52 -23.67 12.11
C SER A 405 25.40 -24.38 12.88
N SER A 406 24.14 -24.03 12.59
CA SER A 406 22.91 -24.66 13.12
C SER A 406 21.86 -24.74 12.02
N SER A 407 20.72 -25.40 12.27
CA SER A 407 19.62 -25.35 11.30
C SER A 407 19.21 -23.90 11.00
N PRO A 408 19.22 -23.47 9.72
CA PRO A 408 18.81 -22.11 9.35
C PRO A 408 17.28 -21.97 9.40
N LYS A 409 16.79 -20.74 9.30
CA LYS A 409 15.40 -20.48 8.87
C LYS A 409 15.34 -20.54 7.35
N VAL A 410 14.31 -21.20 6.83
CA VAL A 410 14.08 -21.36 5.38
C VAL A 410 12.66 -20.92 5.06
N VAL A 411 12.52 -20.11 4.02
CA VAL A 411 11.22 -19.87 3.39
C VAL A 411 11.28 -20.29 1.93
N VAL A 412 10.13 -20.71 1.45
CA VAL A 412 9.90 -21.08 0.05
C VAL A 412 8.70 -20.28 -0.46
N PHE A 413 8.68 -19.99 -1.74
CA PHE A 413 7.61 -19.20 -2.37
C PHE A 413 7.57 -19.45 -3.87
N PHE A 414 6.41 -19.24 -4.47
CA PHE A 414 6.20 -19.49 -5.90
C PHE A 414 7.00 -18.52 -6.75
N SER A 415 7.73 -19.06 -7.72
CA SER A 415 8.38 -18.31 -8.80
C SER A 415 7.80 -18.64 -10.17
N ALA A 416 7.03 -19.72 -10.31
CA ALA A 416 6.24 -20.00 -11.51
C ALA A 416 4.96 -20.77 -11.17
N LEU A 417 3.87 -20.42 -11.83
CA LEU A 417 2.59 -21.15 -11.79
C LEU A 417 1.99 -21.20 -13.19
N ASP A 418 1.69 -22.39 -13.68
CA ASP A 418 0.82 -22.66 -14.83
C ASP A 418 -0.30 -23.58 -14.34
N ILE A 419 -1.50 -23.04 -14.20
CA ILE A 419 -2.64 -23.75 -13.60
C ILE A 419 -3.67 -24.04 -14.69
N ASP A 420 -4.19 -25.27 -14.72
CA ASP A 420 -5.26 -25.64 -15.64
C ASP A 420 -6.57 -24.94 -15.26
N LYS A 421 -7.08 -24.08 -16.15
CA LYS A 421 -8.32 -23.32 -15.93
C LYS A 421 -9.56 -24.18 -15.67
N SER A 422 -9.53 -25.44 -16.10
CA SER A 422 -10.65 -26.37 -15.94
C SER A 422 -10.74 -26.93 -14.51
N THR A 423 -9.78 -26.61 -13.65
CA THR A 423 -9.67 -27.10 -12.27
C THR A 423 -9.57 -25.95 -11.26
N PRO A 424 -9.86 -26.18 -9.97
CA PRO A 424 -9.53 -25.21 -8.92
C PRO A 424 -8.02 -24.90 -8.89
N CYS A 425 -7.65 -23.73 -8.37
CA CYS A 425 -6.26 -23.38 -8.08
C CYS A 425 -5.98 -23.66 -6.61
N ARG A 426 -5.53 -24.88 -6.31
CA ARG A 426 -5.20 -25.31 -4.95
C ARG A 426 -3.80 -25.90 -4.91
N VAL A 427 -2.85 -25.08 -4.50
CA VAL A 427 -1.42 -25.40 -4.49
C VAL A 427 -0.76 -24.72 -3.29
N LYS A 428 0.17 -25.43 -2.63
CA LYS A 428 1.02 -24.86 -1.57
C LYS A 428 2.44 -25.38 -1.69
N THR A 429 3.38 -24.58 -1.19
CA THR A 429 4.78 -24.97 -1.06
C THR A 429 5.30 -24.63 0.33
N TYR A 430 6.08 -25.55 0.91
CA TYR A 430 6.66 -25.38 2.24
C TYR A 430 7.99 -26.14 2.37
N ALA A 431 8.80 -25.73 3.33
CA ALA A 431 10.04 -26.41 3.70
C ALA A 431 9.82 -27.31 4.92
N SER A 432 10.46 -28.47 4.96
CA SER A 432 10.48 -29.38 6.11
C SER A 432 11.86 -29.99 6.28
N ASN A 433 12.09 -30.69 7.40
CA ASN A 433 13.34 -31.38 7.70
C ASN A 433 14.58 -30.47 7.52
N VAL A 434 14.48 -29.24 8.00
CA VAL A 434 15.57 -28.25 7.89
C VAL A 434 16.70 -28.64 8.83
N THR A 435 17.85 -28.99 8.24
CA THR A 435 19.10 -29.30 8.93
C THR A 435 20.16 -28.28 8.55
N LYS A 436 21.32 -28.33 9.19
CA LYS A 436 22.47 -27.50 8.78
C LYS A 436 22.98 -27.75 7.36
N ASN A 437 22.65 -28.90 6.76
CA ASN A 437 23.14 -29.31 5.44
C ASN A 437 22.13 -29.09 4.31
N GLY A 438 20.85 -28.90 4.64
CA GLY A 438 19.79 -28.86 3.65
C GLY A 438 18.40 -29.05 4.24
N PHE A 439 17.40 -29.13 3.38
CA PHE A 439 15.99 -29.29 3.73
C PHE A 439 15.22 -30.04 2.64
N LYS A 440 13.97 -30.41 2.92
CA LYS A 440 13.03 -30.93 1.92
C LYS A 440 12.06 -29.84 1.50
N LEU A 441 12.02 -29.52 0.22
CA LEU A 441 11.07 -28.63 -0.42
C LEU A 441 9.86 -29.45 -0.88
N HIS A 442 8.65 -29.00 -0.55
CA HIS A 442 7.40 -29.62 -0.96
C HIS A 442 6.59 -28.72 -1.88
N ILE A 443 5.94 -29.33 -2.87
CA ILE A 443 4.89 -28.75 -3.69
C ILE A 443 3.71 -29.72 -3.58
N GLU A 444 2.57 -29.22 -3.09
CA GLU A 444 1.38 -30.02 -2.87
C GLU A 444 0.16 -29.37 -3.52
N THR A 445 -0.62 -30.18 -4.22
CA THR A 445 -1.92 -29.82 -4.80
C THR A 445 -3.01 -30.73 -4.23
N TRP A 446 -4.25 -30.23 -4.18
CA TRP A 446 -5.39 -31.00 -3.66
C TRP A 446 -6.70 -30.73 -4.43
N ASP A 447 -7.72 -31.52 -4.13
CA ASP A 447 -9.08 -31.45 -4.70
C ASP A 447 -9.11 -31.26 -6.23
N SER A 448 -8.50 -32.21 -6.95
CA SER A 448 -8.43 -32.26 -8.42
C SER A 448 -7.67 -31.14 -9.12
N SER A 449 -7.05 -30.22 -8.38
CA SER A 449 -6.26 -29.12 -8.96
C SER A 449 -5.13 -29.67 -9.82
N LYS A 450 -4.97 -29.12 -11.02
CA LYS A 450 -3.91 -29.48 -11.94
C LYS A 450 -2.99 -28.29 -12.14
N VAL A 451 -1.72 -28.47 -11.77
CA VAL A 451 -0.65 -27.50 -11.96
C VAL A 451 0.29 -28.08 -13.01
N LEU A 452 0.28 -27.49 -14.20
CA LEU A 452 1.05 -27.93 -15.36
C LEU A 452 2.54 -27.61 -15.20
N GLU A 453 2.85 -26.54 -14.48
CA GLU A 453 4.20 -26.18 -14.06
C GLU A 453 4.13 -25.43 -12.72
N CYS A 454 4.98 -25.83 -11.78
CA CYS A 454 5.19 -25.12 -10.52
C CYS A 454 6.68 -24.89 -10.30
N GLY A 455 7.07 -23.61 -10.24
CA GLY A 455 8.40 -23.16 -9.85
C GLY A 455 8.35 -22.60 -8.44
N VAL A 456 9.32 -22.98 -7.62
CA VAL A 456 9.49 -22.53 -6.25
C VAL A 456 10.90 -22.02 -6.06
N SER A 457 11.02 -20.79 -5.55
CA SER A 457 12.28 -20.24 -5.08
C SER A 457 12.36 -20.33 -3.56
N TRP A 458 13.56 -20.40 -3.03
CA TRP A 458 13.81 -20.54 -1.60
C TRP A 458 14.94 -19.64 -1.14
N VAL A 459 14.86 -19.18 0.10
CA VAL A 459 15.91 -18.42 0.78
C VAL A 459 16.15 -19.03 2.16
N ALA A 460 17.41 -19.23 2.50
CA ALA A 460 17.88 -19.71 3.79
C ALA A 460 18.81 -18.68 4.43
N VAL A 461 18.64 -18.48 5.74
CA VAL A 461 19.46 -17.59 6.59
C VAL A 461 19.68 -18.22 7.97
N PRO A 462 20.77 -17.90 8.70
CA PRO A 462 20.97 -18.40 10.05
C PRO A 462 19.81 -18.00 10.95
N ALA A 463 19.35 -18.93 11.80
CA ALA A 463 18.13 -18.74 12.58
C ALA A 463 18.15 -17.49 13.50
N ASN A 464 19.34 -17.09 13.93
CA ASN A 464 19.56 -15.96 14.84
C ASN A 464 20.27 -14.78 14.17
N LYS A 465 20.23 -14.65 12.83
CA LYS A 465 20.93 -13.55 12.16
C LYS A 465 20.29 -12.22 12.53
N SER A 466 21.10 -11.33 13.11
CA SER A 466 20.68 -9.97 13.45
C SER A 466 20.32 -9.19 12.18
N GLY A 467 19.26 -8.37 12.26
CA GLY A 467 18.84 -7.51 11.14
C GLY A 467 18.10 -8.26 10.03
N ILE A 468 17.63 -9.48 10.28
CA ILE A 468 16.75 -10.23 9.38
C ILE A 468 15.68 -10.97 10.19
N ALA A 469 14.44 -10.91 9.74
CA ALA A 469 13.37 -11.79 10.19
C ALA A 469 12.71 -12.41 8.96
N ILE A 470 12.36 -13.69 9.05
CA ILE A 470 11.91 -14.47 7.89
C ILE A 470 10.92 -15.55 8.35
N GLY A 471 9.90 -15.82 7.55
CA GLY A 471 8.95 -16.90 7.86
C GLY A 471 7.75 -16.94 6.91
N PRO A 472 6.94 -18.01 6.98
CA PRO A 472 5.64 -18.07 6.35
C PRO A 472 4.56 -17.38 7.19
N PHE A 473 3.44 -17.02 6.56
CA PHE A 473 2.21 -16.61 7.23
C PHE A 473 0.98 -16.94 6.38
N GLY A 474 -0.20 -16.95 7.01
CA GLY A 474 -1.48 -17.18 6.35
C GLY A 474 -2.07 -18.60 6.48
N GLU A 475 -1.40 -19.53 7.18
CA GLU A 475 -1.84 -20.93 7.33
C GLU A 475 -2.65 -21.25 8.62
N ASP A 476 -2.66 -20.40 9.67
CA ASP A 476 -3.33 -20.70 10.96
C ASP A 476 -4.42 -19.68 11.40
N GLU A 477 -5.61 -20.24 11.60
CA GLU A 477 -6.88 -19.92 12.32
C GLU A 477 -7.28 -18.52 12.86
N ASN A 478 -6.47 -17.45 12.82
CA ASN A 478 -6.91 -16.12 13.28
C ASN A 478 -7.42 -15.20 12.16
N LEU A 479 -7.96 -15.79 11.09
CA LEU A 479 -8.33 -15.09 9.87
C LEU A 479 -9.74 -14.49 10.01
N TYR A 480 -9.80 -13.16 10.14
CA TYR A 480 -11.03 -12.42 9.89
C TYR A 480 -11.25 -12.32 8.38
N VAL A 481 -12.22 -13.07 7.86
CA VAL A 481 -12.76 -12.89 6.50
C VAL A 481 -13.79 -11.78 6.58
N ASN A 482 -13.47 -10.61 6.03
CA ASN A 482 -14.45 -9.53 5.88
C ASN A 482 -15.05 -9.63 4.47
N ASP A 483 -16.36 -9.89 4.40
CA ASP A 483 -17.22 -9.80 3.22
C ASP A 483 -16.54 -10.14 1.89
N GLY A 484 -16.12 -11.41 1.77
CA GLY A 484 -15.97 -12.10 0.49
C GLY A 484 -14.69 -11.87 -0.31
N LEU A 485 -13.80 -10.92 0.00
CA LEU A 485 -12.70 -10.58 -0.92
C LEU A 485 -11.31 -10.29 -0.33
N ASN A 486 -11.11 -10.17 1.00
CA ASN A 486 -9.76 -9.89 1.56
C ASN A 486 -9.47 -10.68 2.85
N LYS A 487 -8.20 -11.09 3.03
CA LYS A 487 -7.66 -11.62 4.30
C LYS A 487 -6.58 -10.68 4.85
N VAL A 488 -6.58 -10.47 6.16
CA VAL A 488 -5.58 -9.67 6.86
C VAL A 488 -5.03 -10.43 8.05
N GLY A 489 -3.79 -10.10 8.43
CA GLY A 489 -3.18 -10.62 9.65
C GLY A 489 -1.92 -9.82 10.00
N ALA A 490 -1.23 -10.28 11.05
CA ALA A 490 0.03 -9.67 11.47
C ALA A 490 1.08 -10.74 11.72
N VAL A 491 2.34 -10.38 11.50
CA VAL A 491 3.50 -11.20 11.80
C VAL A 491 4.43 -10.40 12.70
N LYS A 492 4.82 -11.01 13.83
CA LYS A 492 5.87 -10.46 14.70
C LYS A 492 7.24 -10.80 14.11
N PHE A 493 8.16 -9.84 14.23
CA PHE A 493 9.54 -10.01 13.81
C PHE A 493 10.38 -10.60 14.93
N GLU A 494 11.03 -11.71 14.62
CA GLU A 494 11.94 -12.40 15.52
C GLU A 494 13.24 -12.76 14.76
N PRO A 495 14.34 -12.04 15.02
CA PRO A 495 14.49 -10.90 15.95
C PRO A 495 13.74 -9.63 15.47
N SER A 496 13.48 -8.71 16.41
CA SER A 496 12.97 -7.38 16.10
C SER A 496 14.09 -6.44 15.60
N PHE A 497 13.67 -5.31 15.06
CA PHE A 497 14.49 -4.25 14.48
C PHE A 497 14.30 -2.95 15.27
N THR A 498 15.33 -2.10 15.28
CA THR A 498 15.28 -0.76 15.85
C THR A 498 14.46 0.20 14.99
N GLU A 499 14.69 0.13 13.67
CA GLU A 499 13.97 0.86 12.64
C GLU A 499 13.15 -0.14 11.82
N PRO A 500 12.00 0.23 11.24
CA PRO A 500 11.23 -0.72 10.47
C PRO A 500 12.00 -1.23 9.25
N PRO A 501 11.99 -2.54 9.03
CA PRO A 501 12.71 -3.17 7.95
C PRO A 501 12.03 -2.95 6.59
N ARG A 502 12.78 -3.21 5.52
CA ARG A 502 12.22 -3.42 4.18
C ARG A 502 11.67 -4.84 4.08
N ILE A 503 10.52 -5.00 3.41
CA ILE A 503 9.78 -6.26 3.38
C ILE A 503 9.72 -6.82 1.97
N PHE A 504 10.27 -8.01 1.79
CA PHE A 504 9.99 -8.87 0.64
C PHE A 504 8.79 -9.76 0.97
N LEU A 505 7.86 -9.92 0.02
CA LEU A 505 6.70 -10.81 0.11
C LEU A 505 6.54 -11.62 -1.16
N ALA A 506 6.23 -12.91 -1.04
CA ALA A 506 5.86 -13.75 -2.17
C ALA A 506 4.87 -14.84 -1.75
N LEU A 507 3.91 -15.15 -2.63
CA LEU A 507 2.87 -16.15 -2.39
C LEU A 507 3.51 -17.54 -2.24
N ASN A 508 3.02 -18.34 -1.29
CA ASN A 508 3.45 -19.72 -1.08
C ASN A 508 2.28 -20.71 -0.98
N LYS A 509 1.03 -20.22 -0.98
CA LYS A 509 -0.18 -21.03 -0.98
C LYS A 509 -1.32 -20.29 -1.68
N LEU A 510 -2.10 -21.00 -2.49
CA LEU A 510 -3.34 -20.56 -3.11
C LEU A 510 -4.40 -21.64 -2.94
N ASN A 511 -5.61 -21.23 -2.59
CA ASN A 511 -6.80 -22.05 -2.49
C ASN A 511 -7.99 -21.25 -3.02
N ILE A 512 -8.20 -21.37 -4.33
CA ILE A 512 -9.20 -20.64 -5.11
C ILE A 512 -10.08 -21.67 -5.81
N ASP A 513 -11.40 -21.57 -5.66
CA ASP A 513 -12.34 -22.42 -6.37
C ASP A 513 -12.36 -22.10 -7.87
N ARG A 514 -12.83 -23.06 -8.65
CA ARG A 514 -13.11 -22.86 -10.07
C ARG A 514 -14.33 -21.95 -10.27
N GLY A 515 -14.32 -21.16 -11.35
CA GLY A 515 -15.51 -20.52 -11.92
C GLY A 515 -15.37 -19.01 -12.16
N GLY A 516 -14.53 -18.34 -11.37
CA GLY A 516 -14.23 -16.92 -11.49
C GLY A 516 -12.82 -16.64 -12.02
N HIS A 517 -12.42 -15.38 -11.95
CA HIS A 517 -11.04 -14.96 -12.24
C HIS A 517 -10.06 -15.57 -11.22
N THR A 518 -8.76 -15.56 -11.54
CA THR A 518 -7.67 -15.86 -10.60
C THR A 518 -6.96 -14.56 -10.27
N CYS A 519 -7.55 -13.79 -9.37
CA CYS A 519 -7.04 -12.49 -8.94
C CYS A 519 -6.63 -12.53 -7.47
N VAL A 520 -5.33 -12.35 -7.19
CA VAL A 520 -4.79 -12.31 -5.83
C VAL A 520 -3.59 -11.36 -5.74
N ARG A 521 -3.50 -10.61 -4.64
CA ARG A 521 -2.36 -9.74 -4.33
C ARG A 521 -1.95 -9.88 -2.88
N ILE A 522 -0.65 -10.05 -2.61
CA ILE A 522 -0.07 -9.90 -1.27
C ILE A 522 0.50 -8.49 -1.10
N SER A 523 0.25 -7.86 0.05
CA SER A 523 0.85 -6.59 0.45
C SER A 523 1.15 -6.55 1.95
N SER A 524 2.08 -5.68 2.37
CA SER A 524 2.34 -5.38 3.78
C SER A 524 1.91 -3.96 4.13
N ASN A 525 1.32 -3.82 5.31
CA ASN A 525 0.94 -2.56 5.92
C ASN A 525 1.60 -2.44 7.31
N HIS A 526 1.61 -1.22 7.86
CA HIS A 526 2.00 -0.95 9.24
C HIS A 526 3.31 -1.64 9.71
N VAL A 527 4.37 -1.57 8.89
CA VAL A 527 5.65 -2.19 9.23
C VAL A 527 6.33 -1.36 10.32
N MET A 528 6.52 -1.98 11.47
CA MET A 528 7.24 -1.47 12.63
C MET A 528 8.51 -2.28 12.83
N GLY A 529 9.40 -1.86 13.73
CA GLY A 529 10.57 -2.66 14.09
C GLY A 529 10.21 -4.03 14.69
N THR A 530 9.01 -4.21 15.25
CA THR A 530 8.61 -5.44 15.95
C THR A 530 7.64 -6.32 15.19
N GLN A 531 6.97 -5.82 14.15
CA GLN A 531 5.96 -6.57 13.39
C GLN A 531 5.64 -5.89 12.06
N MET A 532 4.98 -6.63 11.17
CA MET A 532 4.21 -6.10 10.05
C MET A 532 2.78 -6.61 10.09
N GLU A 533 1.88 -5.83 9.49
CA GLU A 533 0.58 -6.32 9.07
C GLU A 533 0.67 -6.73 7.61
N TRP A 534 -0.11 -7.72 7.21
CA TRP A 534 -0.17 -8.22 5.84
C TRP A 534 -1.61 -8.31 5.38
N ARG A 535 -1.80 -8.18 4.07
CA ARG A 535 -3.08 -8.24 3.41
C ARG A 535 -3.01 -9.07 2.13
N LEU A 536 -3.99 -9.93 1.95
CA LEU A 536 -4.26 -10.71 0.75
C LEU A 536 -5.58 -10.22 0.15
N ASP A 537 -5.52 -9.57 -1.00
CA ASP A 537 -6.67 -9.04 -1.72
C ASP A 537 -7.07 -9.93 -2.88
N THR A 538 -8.37 -10.11 -3.11
CA THR A 538 -8.93 -10.72 -4.33
C THR A 538 -10.04 -9.85 -4.93
N TRP A 539 -10.29 -10.00 -6.24
CA TRP A 539 -11.31 -9.23 -6.97
C TRP A 539 -11.78 -10.02 -8.21
N GLY A 540 -12.60 -9.41 -9.06
CA GLY A 540 -13.04 -10.01 -10.33
C GLY A 540 -13.89 -11.29 -10.17
N GLY A 541 -14.61 -11.42 -9.04
CA GLY A 541 -15.39 -12.63 -8.74
C GLY A 541 -14.55 -13.86 -8.39
N THR A 542 -13.29 -13.68 -8.01
CA THR A 542 -12.42 -14.78 -7.54
C THR A 542 -13.02 -15.44 -6.30
N SER A 543 -13.41 -16.71 -6.39
CA SER A 543 -13.91 -17.50 -5.24
C SER A 543 -12.74 -17.98 -4.38
N PHE A 544 -12.28 -17.11 -3.49
CA PHE A 544 -11.09 -17.30 -2.69
C PHE A 544 -11.40 -17.97 -1.34
N LYS A 545 -10.70 -19.06 -1.00
CA LYS A 545 -10.80 -19.72 0.31
C LYS A 545 -9.62 -19.39 1.20
N GLU A 546 -8.41 -19.46 0.66
CA GLU A 546 -7.17 -19.33 1.43
C GLU A 546 -6.00 -18.95 0.53
N ALA A 547 -5.06 -18.18 1.08
CA ALA A 547 -3.71 -18.09 0.54
C ALA A 547 -2.75 -17.83 1.68
N GLY A 548 -1.48 -18.12 1.41
CA GLY A 548 -0.36 -17.86 2.29
C GLY A 548 0.75 -17.19 1.51
N ALA A 549 1.67 -16.58 2.24
CA ALA A 549 2.87 -15.99 1.69
C ALA A 549 4.05 -16.16 2.64
N SER A 550 5.24 -15.99 2.09
CA SER A 550 6.50 -15.92 2.80
C SER A 550 6.97 -14.47 2.83
N PHE A 551 7.52 -14.04 3.97
CA PHE A 551 8.15 -12.73 4.10
C PHE A 551 9.64 -12.84 4.41
N ILE A 552 10.39 -11.82 3.98
CA ILE A 552 11.77 -11.56 4.41
C ILE A 552 11.85 -10.09 4.77
N ALA A 553 12.04 -9.79 6.05
CA ALA A 553 12.23 -8.46 6.57
C ALA A 553 13.74 -8.21 6.75
N VAL A 554 14.25 -7.11 6.19
CA VAL A 554 15.66 -6.76 6.26
C VAL A 554 15.86 -5.35 6.83
N GLY A 555 16.76 -5.23 7.81
CA GLY A 555 17.12 -3.96 8.44
C GLY A 555 17.64 -2.93 7.42
N VAL A 556 17.45 -1.65 7.76
CA VAL A 556 17.87 -0.50 6.93
C VAL A 556 19.13 0.13 7.49
#